data_AF-A0A2J6HXJ2-F1
#
_entry.id   AF-A0A2J6HXJ2-F1
#
_cell.length_a   1.000
_cell.length_b   1.000
_cell.length_c   1.000
_cell.angle_alpha   90.00
_cell.angle_beta   90.00
_cell.angle_gamma   90.00
#
_symmetry.space_group_name_H-M   'P 1'
#
loop_
_entity.id
_entity.type
_entity.pdbx_description
1 polymer ?
#
loop_
_entity_poly.entity_id
_entity_poly.type
_entity_poly.pdbx_seq_one_letter_code
_entity_poly.pdbx_strand_id
1 'polypeptide(L)'
;MKRDIIFIVCVAVFLSPFIFIPQVMEGYMWFNSHHPFAMAALKFAILATLGEVIGLRIRTGTYYKPGFGILPRAIVWAFLGICIKAAFVIFAKGAPGILTTLGVNQNWNLLLGNSIFETRSWWHVLAAFTISATMNIFFAPVFMTFHKITDTHIEQTGGTIRGFLTPFNPGIILKSINWDIQWNFVFLKTIPLFWIPAHTITFMLPPQHRILFAAILGVVLGVILSIASLKGKQ
;
A
#
# COMPACT_ATOMS: atom_id res chain seq x y z
N MET A 1 -13.31 9.37 -22.01
CA MET A 1 -12.41 10.47 -22.46
C MET A 1 -12.62 11.76 -21.68
N LYS A 2 -13.73 12.51 -21.80
CA LYS A 2 -13.93 13.80 -21.07
C LYS A 2 -13.74 13.68 -19.55
N ARG A 3 -14.36 12.66 -18.92
CA ARG A 3 -14.23 12.40 -17.47
C ARG A 3 -12.80 12.03 -17.06
N ASP A 4 -12.05 11.39 -17.96
CA ASP A 4 -10.67 10.96 -17.69
C ASP A 4 -9.71 12.15 -17.75
N ILE A 5 -9.91 13.07 -18.70
CA ILE A 5 -9.18 14.35 -18.75
C ILE A 5 -9.43 15.17 -17.49
N ILE A 6 -10.69 15.32 -17.08
CA ILE A 6 -11.04 16.03 -15.84
C ILE A 6 -10.34 15.40 -14.64
N PHE A 7 -10.38 14.07 -14.51
CA PHE A 7 -9.71 13.35 -13.44
C PHE A 7 -8.20 13.61 -13.41
N ILE A 8 -7.53 13.50 -14.57
CA ILE A 8 -6.09 13.78 -14.69
C ILE A 8 -5.77 15.22 -14.31
N VAL A 9 -6.57 16.19 -14.79
CA VAL A 9 -6.40 17.60 -14.45
C VAL A 9 -6.58 17.82 -12.95
N CYS A 10 -7.59 17.22 -12.32
CA CYS A 10 -7.78 17.31 -10.87
C CYS A 10 -6.59 16.76 -10.09
N VAL A 11 -6.04 15.61 -10.49
CA VAL A 11 -4.84 15.03 -9.86
C VAL A 11 -3.62 15.94 -10.08
N ALA A 12 -3.43 16.47 -11.29
CA ALA A 12 -2.32 17.37 -11.61
C ALA A 12 -2.41 18.67 -10.80
N VAL A 13 -3.60 19.27 -10.70
CA VAL A 13 -3.86 20.47 -9.90
C VAL A 13 -3.66 20.20 -8.41
N PHE A 14 -4.04 19.03 -7.91
CA PHE A 14 -3.80 18.66 -6.51
C PHE A 14 -2.30 18.49 -6.20
N LEU A 15 -1.52 17.94 -7.14
CA LEU A 15 -0.08 17.72 -6.95
C LEU A 15 0.77 18.94 -7.27
N SER A 16 0.27 19.89 -8.07
CA SER A 16 1.05 21.06 -8.52
C SER A 16 1.64 21.92 -7.38
N PRO A 17 0.96 22.14 -6.23
CA PRO A 17 1.54 22.92 -5.14
C PRO A 17 2.81 22.28 -4.56
N PHE A 18 2.90 20.95 -4.56
CA PHE A 18 4.10 20.24 -4.10
C PHE A 18 5.30 20.43 -5.05
N ILE A 19 5.07 20.82 -6.30
CA ILE A 19 6.11 21.03 -7.30
C ILE A 19 6.53 22.50 -7.35
N PHE A 20 5.55 23.42 -7.34
CA PHE A 20 5.80 24.84 -7.61
C PHE A 20 5.89 25.71 -6.35
N ILE A 21 5.50 25.21 -5.17
CA ILE A 21 5.51 25.97 -3.92
C ILE A 21 6.45 25.28 -2.91
N PRO A 22 7.70 25.76 -2.76
CA PRO A 22 8.69 25.14 -1.85
C PRO A 22 8.18 24.96 -0.42
N GLN A 23 7.43 25.93 0.10
CA GLN A 23 6.89 25.91 1.46
C GLN A 23 5.90 24.74 1.68
N VAL A 24 5.16 24.35 0.64
CA VAL A 24 4.25 23.19 0.71
C VAL A 24 5.06 21.90 0.78
N MET A 25 6.10 21.76 -0.03
CA MET A 25 6.99 20.60 0.01
C MET A 25 7.74 20.51 1.35
N GLU A 26 8.27 21.63 1.85
CA GLU A 26 8.93 21.72 3.16
C GLU A 26 7.98 21.36 4.30
N GLY A 27 6.76 21.92 4.31
CA GLY A 27 5.73 21.58 5.28
C GLY A 27 5.35 20.11 5.25
N TYR A 28 5.25 19.52 4.05
CA TYR A 28 5.05 18.08 3.88
C TYR A 28 6.20 17.25 4.45
N MET A 29 7.45 17.60 4.14
CA MET A 29 8.63 16.89 4.64
C MET A 29 8.73 17.00 6.17
N TRP A 30 8.46 18.18 6.72
CA TRP A 30 8.41 18.44 8.14
C TRP A 30 7.34 17.58 8.82
N PHE A 31 6.11 17.57 8.32
CA PHE A 31 5.03 16.78 8.91
C PHE A 31 5.30 15.27 8.76
N ASN A 32 5.85 14.82 7.63
CA ASN A 32 6.19 13.42 7.40
C ASN A 32 7.27 12.92 8.37
N SER A 33 8.19 13.78 8.81
CA SER A 33 9.23 13.43 9.79
C SER A 33 8.71 13.47 11.24
N HIS A 34 7.89 14.45 11.60
CA HIS A 34 7.38 14.63 12.97
C HIS A 34 6.15 13.76 13.30
N HIS A 35 5.31 13.47 12.30
CA HIS A 35 4.08 12.70 12.46
C HIS A 35 3.99 11.55 11.44
N PRO A 36 4.95 10.61 11.44
CA PRO A 36 5.09 9.62 10.37
C PRO A 36 3.91 8.65 10.27
N PHE A 37 3.23 8.33 11.37
CA PHE A 37 2.05 7.47 11.37
C PHE A 37 0.81 8.20 10.82
N ALA A 38 0.58 9.45 11.23
CA ALA A 38 -0.52 10.25 10.69
C ALA A 38 -0.33 10.52 9.19
N MET A 39 0.90 10.79 8.76
CA MET A 39 1.22 10.97 7.35
C MET A 39 1.05 9.67 6.56
N ALA A 40 1.41 8.51 7.13
CA ALA A 40 1.11 7.23 6.50
C ALA A 40 -0.40 7.01 6.35
N ALA A 41 -1.18 7.28 7.40
CA ALA A 41 -2.64 7.21 7.34
C ALA A 41 -3.19 8.08 6.21
N LEU A 42 -2.76 9.34 6.14
CA LEU A 42 -3.20 10.28 5.11
C LEU A 42 -2.81 9.81 3.69
N LYS A 43 -1.56 9.38 3.50
CA LYS A 43 -1.06 8.88 2.20
C LYS A 43 -1.86 7.69 1.71
N PHE A 44 -2.08 6.69 2.56
CA PHE A 44 -2.83 5.50 2.17
C PHE A 44 -4.31 5.82 1.96
N ALA A 45 -4.93 6.63 2.84
CA ALA A 45 -6.33 7.06 2.67
C ALA A 45 -6.59 7.69 1.31
N ILE A 46 -5.68 8.55 0.84
CA ILE A 46 -5.79 9.21 -0.46
C ILE A 46 -5.36 8.28 -1.60
N LEU A 47 -4.12 7.81 -1.59
CA LEU A 47 -3.52 7.16 -2.75
C LEU A 47 -4.04 5.74 -2.98
N ALA A 48 -4.22 4.94 -1.93
CA ALA A 48 -4.73 3.59 -2.11
C ALA A 48 -6.21 3.60 -2.54
N THR A 49 -7.02 4.49 -1.95
CA THR A 49 -8.40 4.71 -2.39
C THR A 49 -8.47 5.23 -3.83
N LEU A 50 -7.58 6.16 -4.21
CA LEU A 50 -7.48 6.61 -5.60
C LEU A 50 -7.15 5.44 -6.54
N GLY A 51 -6.25 4.54 -6.13
CA GLY A 51 -5.91 3.32 -6.86
C GLY A 51 -7.11 2.40 -7.07
N GLU A 52 -7.94 2.21 -6.05
CA GLU A 52 -9.18 1.43 -6.16
C GLU A 52 -10.21 2.09 -7.07
N VAL A 53 -10.35 3.41 -7.00
CA VAL A 53 -11.22 4.20 -7.90
C VAL A 53 -10.75 4.12 -9.36
N ILE A 54 -9.44 4.16 -9.60
CA ILE A 54 -8.86 3.91 -10.93
C ILE A 54 -9.15 2.48 -11.38
N GLY A 55 -8.98 1.50 -10.50
CA GLY A 55 -9.30 0.10 -10.79
C GLY A 55 -10.78 -0.11 -11.15
N LEU A 56 -11.69 0.55 -10.42
CA LEU A 56 -13.13 0.58 -10.75
C LEU A 56 -13.34 1.17 -12.14
N ARG A 57 -12.74 2.33 -12.43
CA ARG A 57 -12.84 3.00 -13.73
C ARG A 57 -12.39 2.12 -14.89
N ILE A 58 -11.31 1.36 -14.72
CA ILE A 58 -10.81 0.41 -15.73
C ILE A 58 -11.83 -0.71 -15.96
N ARG A 59 -12.40 -1.28 -14.89
CA ARG A 59 -13.31 -2.44 -14.99
C ARG A 59 -14.72 -2.09 -15.45
N THR A 60 -15.26 -0.94 -15.05
CA THR A 60 -16.69 -0.61 -15.24
C THR A 60 -16.96 0.59 -16.14
N GLY A 61 -15.92 1.34 -16.53
CA GLY A 61 -16.13 2.58 -17.28
C GLY A 61 -16.42 3.82 -16.42
N THR A 62 -16.59 3.67 -15.09
CA THR A 62 -17.03 4.75 -14.20
C THR A 62 -16.11 4.93 -12.99
N TYR A 63 -15.93 6.17 -12.52
CA TYR A 63 -15.16 6.47 -11.31
C TYR A 63 -15.97 6.26 -10.00
N TYR A 64 -17.25 5.97 -10.13
CA TYR A 64 -18.16 5.75 -9.01
C TYR A 64 -19.20 4.71 -9.40
N LYS A 65 -19.59 3.89 -8.43
CA LYS A 65 -20.70 2.94 -8.50
C LYS A 65 -21.39 2.91 -7.12
N PRO A 66 -22.73 2.91 -7.06
CA PRO A 66 -23.45 2.68 -5.81
C PRO A 66 -22.97 1.38 -5.13
N GLY A 67 -22.76 1.42 -3.81
CA GLY A 67 -22.19 0.30 -3.05
C GLY A 67 -20.66 0.24 -2.99
N PHE A 68 -19.92 1.02 -3.80
CA PHE A 68 -18.45 0.97 -3.80
C PHE A 68 -17.83 1.53 -2.51
N GLY A 69 -18.37 2.64 -2.00
CA GLY A 69 -17.95 3.22 -0.71
C GLY A 69 -16.56 3.82 -0.68
N ILE A 70 -16.32 4.86 -1.50
CA ILE A 70 -15.03 5.60 -1.54
C ILE A 70 -14.62 6.10 -0.15
N LEU A 71 -15.52 6.76 0.59
CA LEU A 71 -15.18 7.34 1.89
C LEU A 71 -14.96 6.28 2.99
N PRO A 72 -15.81 5.24 3.15
CA PRO A 72 -15.50 4.11 4.02
C PRO A 72 -14.16 3.44 3.70
N ARG A 73 -13.84 3.23 2.41
CA ARG A 73 -12.55 2.69 1.98
C ARG A 73 -11.38 3.58 2.37
N ALA A 74 -11.52 4.90 2.22
CA ALA A 74 -10.50 5.85 2.67
C ALA A 74 -10.24 5.77 4.19
N ILE A 75 -11.28 5.56 5.00
CA ILE A 75 -11.14 5.36 6.45
C ILE A 75 -10.38 4.06 6.76
N VAL A 76 -10.75 2.96 6.10
CA VAL A 76 -10.04 1.67 6.22
C VAL A 76 -8.58 1.84 5.81
N TRP A 77 -8.32 2.47 4.68
CA TRP A 77 -6.96 2.72 4.20
C TRP A 77 -6.15 3.64 5.12
N ALA A 78 -6.78 4.60 5.78
CA ALA A 78 -6.12 5.41 6.80
C ALA A 78 -5.61 4.54 7.96
N PHE A 79 -6.48 3.69 8.50
CA PHE A 79 -6.12 2.74 9.57
C PHE A 79 -5.04 1.77 9.10
N LEU A 80 -5.22 1.17 7.92
CA LEU A 80 -4.26 0.26 7.32
C LEU A 80 -2.89 0.92 7.08
N GLY A 81 -2.86 2.20 6.70
CA GLY A 81 -1.62 2.97 6.55
C GLY A 81 -0.82 3.07 7.84
N ILE A 82 -1.49 3.17 8.99
CA ILE A 82 -0.85 3.13 10.33
C ILE A 82 -0.23 1.76 10.57
N CYS A 83 -0.98 0.68 10.30
CA CYS A 83 -0.49 -0.68 10.44
C CYS A 83 0.72 -0.97 9.52
N ILE A 84 0.68 -0.51 8.27
CA ILE A 84 1.79 -0.64 7.32
C ILE A 84 3.02 0.12 7.83
N LYS A 85 2.85 1.35 8.33
CA LYS A 85 3.96 2.10 8.92
C LYS A 85 4.56 1.38 10.12
N ALA A 86 3.73 0.79 10.98
CA ALA A 86 4.19 -0.01 12.12
C ALA A 86 5.01 -1.23 11.64
N ALA A 87 4.50 -1.97 10.65
CA ALA A 87 5.21 -3.09 10.05
C ALA A 87 6.56 -2.66 9.47
N PHE A 88 6.61 -1.54 8.73
CA PHE A 88 7.87 -1.01 8.19
C PHE A 88 8.89 -0.72 9.30
N VAL A 89 8.46 -0.16 10.44
CA VAL A 89 9.36 0.11 11.58
C VAL A 89 9.85 -1.19 12.23
N ILE A 90 8.94 -2.15 12.45
CA ILE A 90 9.27 -3.43 13.10
C ILE A 90 10.23 -4.24 12.23
N PHE A 91 9.86 -4.50 10.97
CA PHE A 91 10.64 -5.36 10.10
C PHE A 91 11.94 -4.70 9.64
N ALA A 92 11.99 -3.38 9.42
CA ALA A 92 13.25 -2.71 9.06
C ALA A 92 14.31 -2.78 10.18
N LYS A 93 13.88 -2.90 11.45
CA LYS A 93 14.78 -3.10 12.59
C LYS A 93 15.08 -4.57 12.86
N GLY A 94 14.06 -5.43 12.81
CA GLY A 94 14.17 -6.85 13.19
C GLY A 94 14.78 -7.75 12.11
N ALA A 95 14.41 -7.55 10.84
CA ALA A 95 14.78 -8.47 9.78
C ALA A 95 16.30 -8.49 9.48
N PRO A 96 17.05 -7.36 9.51
CA PRO A 96 18.51 -7.40 9.41
C PRO A 96 19.18 -8.17 10.55
N GLY A 97 18.52 -8.28 11.71
CA GLY A 97 19.00 -9.11 12.83
C GLY A 97 19.13 -10.59 12.47
N ILE A 98 18.28 -11.10 11.57
CA ILE A 98 18.39 -12.48 11.06
C ILE A 98 19.73 -12.66 10.33
N LEU A 99 20.13 -11.69 9.51
CA LEU A 99 21.41 -11.73 8.80
C LEU A 99 22.59 -11.69 9.77
N THR A 100 22.49 -10.90 10.84
CA THR A 100 23.50 -10.88 11.92
C THR A 100 23.61 -12.22 12.63
N THR A 101 22.50 -12.87 12.97
CA THR A 101 22.50 -14.23 13.55
C THR A 101 23.12 -15.25 12.61
N LEU A 102 23.01 -15.06 11.29
CA LEU A 102 23.64 -15.91 10.28
C LEU A 102 25.12 -15.55 10.02
N GLY A 103 25.72 -14.65 10.80
CA GLY A 103 27.14 -14.29 10.71
C GLY A 103 27.45 -13.10 9.79
N VAL A 104 26.44 -12.43 9.22
CA VAL A 104 26.64 -11.22 8.42
C VAL A 104 26.61 -9.99 9.32
N ASN A 105 27.79 -9.45 9.63
CA ASN A 105 27.94 -8.30 10.51
C ASN A 105 28.21 -7.04 9.68
N GLN A 106 27.16 -6.24 9.44
CA GLN A 106 27.25 -4.98 8.71
C GLN A 106 26.61 -3.86 9.53
N ASN A 107 26.94 -2.61 9.20
CA ASN A 107 26.28 -1.46 9.80
C ASN A 107 24.91 -1.23 9.13
N TRP A 108 23.89 -1.97 9.58
CA TRP A 108 22.53 -1.89 9.02
C TRP A 108 21.92 -0.51 9.09
N ASN A 109 22.20 0.26 10.15
CA ASN A 109 21.70 1.63 10.30
C ASN A 109 22.28 2.54 9.22
N LEU A 110 23.58 2.40 8.92
CA LEU A 110 24.21 3.15 7.84
C LEU A 110 23.63 2.75 6.48
N LEU A 111 23.49 1.45 6.21
CA LEU A 111 23.00 0.98 4.91
C LEU A 111 21.54 1.38 4.68
N LEU A 112 20.65 1.05 5.63
CA LEU A 112 19.21 1.29 5.54
C LEU A 112 18.80 2.72 5.93
N GLY A 113 19.73 3.55 6.38
CA GLY A 113 19.51 4.98 6.59
C GLY A 113 19.65 5.81 5.31
N ASN A 114 20.34 5.27 4.30
CA ASN A 114 20.72 5.96 3.08
C ASN A 114 20.05 5.35 1.84
N SER A 115 20.25 5.95 0.67
CA SER A 115 19.84 5.35 -0.60
C SER A 115 20.79 4.23 -1.03
N ILE A 116 20.28 3.24 -1.78
CA ILE A 116 21.15 2.29 -2.49
C ILE A 116 22.15 2.99 -3.40
N PHE A 117 21.79 4.13 -4.01
CA PHE A 117 22.67 4.85 -4.94
C PHE A 117 23.88 5.49 -4.25
N GLU A 118 23.74 5.80 -2.95
CA GLU A 118 24.80 6.34 -2.10
C GLU A 118 25.66 5.20 -1.53
N THR A 119 25.01 4.16 -0.97
CA THR A 119 25.71 3.04 -0.32
C THR A 119 26.40 2.09 -1.31
N ARG A 120 25.83 1.92 -2.51
CA ARG A 120 26.28 1.03 -3.59
C ARG A 120 26.70 -0.38 -3.12
N SER A 121 26.00 -0.89 -2.11
CA SER A 121 26.39 -2.13 -1.42
C SER A 121 25.40 -3.26 -1.66
N TRP A 122 25.90 -4.43 -2.03
CA TRP A 122 25.09 -5.65 -2.10
C TRP A 122 24.45 -6.01 -0.75
N TRP A 123 25.11 -5.67 0.36
CA TRP A 123 24.56 -5.90 1.70
C TRP A 123 23.29 -5.08 1.97
N HIS A 124 23.17 -3.91 1.37
CA HIS A 124 21.94 -3.12 1.42
C HIS A 124 20.82 -3.84 0.66
N VAL A 125 21.10 -4.33 -0.57
CA VAL A 125 20.12 -5.10 -1.36
C VAL A 125 19.65 -6.34 -0.60
N LEU A 126 20.59 -7.09 -0.01
CA LEU A 126 20.28 -8.26 0.80
C LEU A 126 19.41 -7.90 2.01
N ALA A 127 19.78 -6.86 2.77
CA ALA A 127 18.98 -6.40 3.91
C ALA A 127 17.57 -5.95 3.48
N ALA A 128 17.45 -5.19 2.39
CA ALA A 128 16.18 -4.74 1.84
C ALA A 128 15.31 -5.92 1.39
N PHE A 129 15.90 -6.93 0.76
CA PHE A 129 15.22 -8.18 0.40
C PHE A 129 14.77 -8.94 1.63
N THR A 130 15.62 -9.08 2.66
CA THR A 130 15.26 -9.77 3.91
C THR A 130 14.11 -9.07 4.63
N ILE A 131 14.13 -7.74 4.72
CA ILE A 131 13.01 -6.95 5.27
C ILE A 131 11.75 -7.20 4.44
N SER A 132 11.85 -7.10 3.13
CA SER A 132 10.74 -7.29 2.22
C SER A 132 10.14 -8.69 2.35
N ALA A 133 10.95 -9.74 2.26
CA ALA A 133 10.52 -11.13 2.32
C ALA A 133 9.84 -11.44 3.66
N THR A 134 10.48 -11.08 4.78
CA THR A 134 9.92 -11.34 6.11
C THR A 134 8.62 -10.58 6.34
N MET A 135 8.57 -9.28 6.04
CA MET A 135 7.35 -8.48 6.16
C MET A 135 6.22 -9.04 5.30
N ASN A 136 6.52 -9.40 4.05
CA ASN A 136 5.52 -9.91 3.13
C ASN A 136 5.06 -11.34 3.44
N ILE A 137 5.88 -12.17 4.07
CA ILE A 137 5.49 -13.52 4.48
C ILE A 137 4.71 -13.50 5.79
N PHE A 138 5.14 -12.72 6.78
CA PHE A 138 4.55 -12.74 8.13
C PHE A 138 3.41 -11.74 8.32
N PHE A 139 3.48 -10.55 7.72
CA PHE A 139 2.49 -9.49 7.93
C PHE A 139 1.47 -9.40 6.80
N ALA A 140 1.89 -9.51 5.53
CA ALA A 140 1.00 -9.24 4.41
C ALA A 140 -0.25 -10.16 4.34
N PRO A 141 -0.20 -11.48 4.63
CA PRO A 141 -1.39 -12.32 4.56
C PRO A 141 -2.48 -11.90 5.55
N VAL A 142 -2.09 -11.56 6.78
CA VAL A 142 -3.02 -11.07 7.81
C VAL A 142 -3.60 -9.72 7.40
N PHE A 143 -2.74 -8.80 6.95
CA PHE A 143 -3.13 -7.48 6.47
C PHE A 143 -4.11 -7.55 5.29
N MET A 144 -3.81 -8.33 4.25
CA MET A 144 -4.64 -8.47 3.05
C MET A 144 -5.97 -9.15 3.36
N THR A 145 -5.97 -10.10 4.29
CA THR A 145 -7.21 -10.73 4.77
C THR A 145 -8.08 -9.72 5.50
N PHE A 146 -7.50 -8.96 6.43
CA PHE A 146 -8.24 -7.92 7.15
C PHE A 146 -8.82 -6.87 6.18
N HIS A 147 -8.02 -6.41 5.23
CA HIS A 147 -8.48 -5.50 4.19
C HIS A 147 -9.67 -6.10 3.39
N LYS A 148 -9.57 -7.37 2.99
CA LYS A 148 -10.66 -8.06 2.27
C LYS A 148 -11.93 -8.17 3.13
N ILE A 149 -11.80 -8.41 4.42
CA ILE A 149 -12.94 -8.46 5.34
C ILE A 149 -13.61 -7.08 5.44
N THR A 150 -12.83 -6.02 5.66
CA THR A 150 -13.37 -4.65 5.76
C THR A 150 -14.03 -4.20 4.46
N ASP A 151 -13.45 -4.54 3.31
CA ASP A 151 -14.03 -4.27 2.00
C ASP A 151 -15.37 -4.97 1.81
N THR A 152 -15.44 -6.24 2.20
CA THR A 152 -16.67 -7.03 2.08
C THR A 152 -17.76 -6.46 3.00
N HIS A 153 -17.41 -5.98 4.20
CA HIS A 153 -18.35 -5.28 5.09
C HIS A 153 -18.86 -3.97 4.47
N ILE A 154 -17.98 -3.17 3.87
CA ILE A 154 -18.36 -1.94 3.17
C ILE A 154 -19.35 -2.25 2.03
N GLU A 155 -19.06 -3.26 1.22
CA GLU A 155 -19.92 -3.67 0.11
C GLU A 155 -21.28 -4.17 0.59
N GLN A 156 -21.31 -5.04 1.61
CA GLN A 156 -22.54 -5.61 2.18
C GLN A 156 -23.44 -4.56 2.86
N THR A 157 -22.85 -3.46 3.33
CA THR A 157 -23.57 -2.35 3.99
C THR A 157 -23.86 -1.18 3.06
N GLY A 158 -23.76 -1.40 1.74
CA GLY A 158 -24.14 -0.43 0.71
C GLY A 158 -23.13 0.69 0.48
N GLY A 159 -21.91 0.58 1.00
CA GLY A 159 -20.83 1.52 0.77
C GLY A 159 -21.05 2.91 1.40
N THR A 160 -21.91 3.01 2.42
CA THR A 160 -22.20 4.28 3.12
C THR A 160 -21.44 4.36 4.44
N ILE A 161 -21.20 5.57 4.96
CA ILE A 161 -20.56 5.75 6.28
C ILE A 161 -21.43 5.17 7.39
N ARG A 162 -22.75 5.42 7.33
CA ARG A 162 -23.70 4.85 8.29
C ARG A 162 -23.68 3.32 8.24
N GLY A 163 -23.63 2.74 7.05
CA GLY A 163 -23.50 1.30 6.83
C GLY A 163 -22.20 0.74 7.39
N PHE A 164 -21.08 1.40 7.13
CA PHE A 164 -19.78 1.01 7.68
C PHE A 164 -19.77 0.94 9.22
N LEU A 165 -20.49 1.83 9.89
CA LEU A 165 -20.63 1.87 11.35
C LEU A 165 -21.65 0.87 11.94
N THR A 166 -22.31 0.06 11.09
CA THR A 166 -23.17 -1.03 11.57
C THR A 166 -22.34 -2.19 12.15
N PRO A 167 -22.95 -3.09 12.95
CA PRO A 167 -22.22 -4.18 13.59
C PRO A 167 -21.35 -5.00 12.62
N PHE A 168 -20.05 -5.05 12.92
CA PHE A 168 -19.04 -5.72 12.13
C PHE A 168 -18.86 -7.18 12.58
N ASN A 169 -19.13 -8.14 11.69
CA ASN A 169 -19.09 -9.57 11.99
C ASN A 169 -17.99 -10.28 11.16
N PRO A 170 -16.70 -10.09 11.48
CA PRO A 170 -15.59 -10.58 10.66
C PRO A 170 -15.58 -12.11 10.52
N GLY A 171 -16.05 -12.85 11.53
CA GLY A 171 -16.11 -14.32 11.48
C GLY A 171 -17.06 -14.86 10.41
N ILE A 172 -18.16 -14.16 10.12
CA ILE A 172 -19.09 -14.55 9.04
C ILE A 172 -18.46 -14.24 7.68
N ILE A 173 -17.88 -13.04 7.55
CA ILE A 173 -17.23 -12.60 6.33
C ILE A 173 -16.05 -13.52 5.96
N LEU A 174 -15.21 -13.88 6.93
CA LEU A 174 -14.10 -14.83 6.78
C LEU A 174 -14.55 -16.16 6.16
N LYS A 175 -15.70 -16.69 6.59
CA LYS A 175 -16.26 -17.93 6.02
C LYS A 175 -16.71 -17.77 4.57
N SER A 176 -17.09 -16.55 4.17
CA SER A 176 -17.57 -16.25 2.81
C SER A 176 -16.46 -15.89 1.82
N ILE A 177 -15.22 -15.68 2.29
CA ILE A 177 -14.09 -15.39 1.41
C ILE A 177 -13.83 -16.62 0.52
N ASN A 178 -13.62 -16.36 -0.78
CA ASN A 178 -13.11 -17.39 -1.69
C ASN A 178 -11.62 -17.65 -1.35
N TRP A 179 -11.40 -18.62 -0.48
CA TRP A 179 -10.05 -18.99 0.01
C TRP A 179 -9.16 -19.58 -1.07
N ASP A 180 -9.72 -20.19 -2.11
CA ASP A 180 -8.95 -20.67 -3.26
C ASP A 180 -8.26 -19.50 -3.97
N ILE A 181 -9.01 -18.45 -4.31
CA ILE A 181 -8.43 -17.23 -4.91
C ILE A 181 -7.51 -16.52 -3.92
N GLN A 182 -7.92 -16.38 -2.65
CA GLN A 182 -7.11 -15.71 -1.64
C GLN A 182 -5.74 -16.40 -1.46
N TRP A 183 -5.71 -17.73 -1.43
CA TRP A 183 -4.48 -18.48 -1.23
C TRP A 183 -3.67 -18.61 -2.53
N ASN A 184 -4.27 -19.18 -3.57
CA ASN A 184 -3.55 -19.57 -4.79
C ASN A 184 -3.20 -18.38 -5.70
N PHE A 185 -3.94 -17.28 -5.60
CA PHE A 185 -3.65 -16.07 -6.37
C PHE A 185 -3.09 -14.96 -5.49
N VAL A 186 -3.84 -14.49 -4.49
CA VAL A 186 -3.42 -13.32 -3.71
C VAL A 186 -2.13 -13.62 -2.94
N PHE A 187 -2.09 -14.70 -2.14
CA PHE A 187 -0.89 -15.01 -1.36
C PHE A 187 0.22 -15.62 -2.22
N LEU A 188 -0.02 -16.70 -2.95
CA LEU A 188 1.06 -17.43 -3.63
C LEU A 188 1.60 -16.73 -4.89
N LYS A 189 0.85 -15.81 -5.51
CA LYS A 189 1.33 -15.09 -6.70
C LYS A 189 1.67 -13.64 -6.41
N THR A 190 0.75 -12.87 -5.82
CA THR A 190 1.02 -11.43 -5.66
C THR A 190 2.12 -11.18 -4.63
N ILE A 191 2.20 -11.96 -3.55
CA ILE A 191 3.25 -11.76 -2.54
C ILE A 191 4.64 -12.02 -3.13
N PRO A 192 4.95 -13.18 -3.73
CA PRO A 192 6.29 -13.44 -4.25
C PRO A 192 6.63 -12.65 -5.51
N LEU A 193 5.68 -12.48 -6.44
CA LEU A 193 5.98 -11.93 -7.76
C LEU A 193 5.87 -10.40 -7.83
N PHE A 194 5.07 -9.79 -6.94
CA PHE A 194 4.86 -8.34 -6.94
C PHE A 194 5.39 -7.71 -5.64
N TRP A 195 4.87 -8.13 -4.49
CA TRP A 195 5.13 -7.41 -3.24
C TRP A 195 6.54 -7.59 -2.70
N ILE A 196 7.14 -8.78 -2.80
CA ILE A 196 8.53 -9.00 -2.37
C ILE A 196 9.50 -8.16 -3.22
N PRO A 197 9.47 -8.21 -4.58
CA PRO A 197 10.30 -7.35 -5.41
C PRO A 197 10.05 -5.86 -5.16
N ALA A 198 8.78 -5.44 -5.13
CA ALA A 198 8.43 -4.04 -5.00
C ALA A 198 8.81 -3.45 -3.62
N HIS A 199 8.60 -4.20 -2.54
CA HIS A 199 9.06 -3.79 -1.21
C HIS A 199 10.58 -3.89 -1.05
N THR A 200 11.27 -4.77 -1.78
CA THR A 200 12.75 -4.76 -1.81
C THR A 200 13.25 -3.43 -2.35
N ILE A 201 12.71 -2.98 -3.50
CA ILE A 201 13.01 -1.65 -4.04
C ILE A 201 12.62 -0.56 -3.04
N THR A 202 11.47 -0.69 -2.38
CA THR A 202 11.03 0.26 -1.35
C THR A 202 12.06 0.45 -0.25
N PHE A 203 12.64 -0.63 0.29
CA PHE A 203 13.62 -0.54 1.37
C PHE A 203 15.01 -0.10 0.90
N MET A 204 15.28 -0.12 -0.41
CA MET A 204 16.48 0.47 -1.03
C MET A 204 16.40 2.00 -1.16
N LEU A 205 15.20 2.58 -1.03
CA LEU A 205 14.98 4.03 -1.03
C LEU A 205 15.30 4.65 0.33
N PRO A 206 15.61 5.96 0.38
CA PRO A 206 15.72 6.68 1.65
C PRO A 206 14.45 6.56 2.51
N PRO A 207 14.57 6.50 3.86
CA PRO A 207 13.45 6.25 4.77
C PRO A 207 12.22 7.13 4.57
N GLN A 208 12.42 8.40 4.23
CA GLN A 208 11.37 9.39 4.02
C GLN A 208 10.47 9.10 2.81
N HIS A 209 10.97 8.37 1.80
CA HIS A 209 10.24 8.07 0.57
C HIS A 209 9.50 6.73 0.60
N ARG A 210 9.88 5.82 1.50
CA ARG A 210 9.38 4.43 1.53
C ARG A 210 7.86 4.31 1.59
N ILE A 211 7.24 5.08 2.50
CA ILE A 211 5.79 5.04 2.71
C ILE A 211 5.03 5.62 1.52
N LEU A 212 5.54 6.69 0.92
CA LEU A 212 4.92 7.28 -0.27
C LEU A 212 5.00 6.30 -1.45
N PHE A 213 6.18 5.69 -1.65
CA PHE A 213 6.37 4.70 -2.70
C PHE A 213 5.47 3.47 -2.49
N ALA A 214 5.37 2.95 -1.26
CA ALA A 214 4.48 1.85 -0.92
C ALA A 214 2.99 2.15 -1.19
N ALA A 215 2.53 3.38 -0.90
CA ALA A 215 1.17 3.79 -1.20
C ALA A 215 0.91 3.84 -2.73
N ILE A 216 1.90 4.23 -3.53
CA ILE A 216 1.83 4.22 -5.00
C ILE A 216 1.78 2.78 -5.54
N LEU A 217 2.52 1.84 -4.94
CA LEU A 217 2.48 0.43 -5.36
C LEU A 217 1.06 -0.17 -5.30
N GLY A 218 0.23 0.26 -4.35
CA GLY A 218 -1.19 -0.11 -4.30
C GLY A 218 -1.97 0.29 -5.55
N VAL A 219 -1.72 1.50 -6.07
CA VAL A 219 -2.29 1.99 -7.34
C VAL A 219 -1.81 1.12 -8.50
N VAL A 220 -0.50 0.88 -8.57
CA VAL A 220 0.12 0.09 -9.66
C VAL A 220 -0.47 -1.33 -9.70
N LEU A 221 -0.56 -2.02 -8.56
CA LEU A 221 -1.15 -3.35 -8.52
C LEU A 221 -2.63 -3.31 -8.91
N GLY A 222 -3.38 -2.33 -8.42
CA GLY A 222 -4.79 -2.13 -8.77
C GLY A 222 -5.01 -1.99 -10.27
N VAL A 223 -4.14 -1.25 -10.95
CA VAL A 223 -4.15 -1.10 -12.42
C VAL A 223 -3.81 -2.41 -13.12
N ILE A 224 -2.71 -3.07 -12.73
CA ILE A 224 -2.26 -4.35 -13.33
C ILE A 224 -3.37 -5.39 -13.26
N LEU A 225 -3.95 -5.59 -12.08
CA LEU A 225 -5.02 -6.57 -11.87
C LEU A 225 -6.30 -6.23 -12.64
N SER A 226 -6.63 -4.94 -12.73
CA SER A 226 -7.82 -4.50 -13.47
C SER A 226 -7.66 -4.73 -14.97
N ILE A 227 -6.48 -4.47 -15.54
CA ILE A 227 -6.19 -4.76 -16.95
C ILE A 227 -6.19 -6.29 -17.21
N ALA A 228 -5.56 -7.07 -16.33
CA ALA A 228 -5.54 -8.53 -16.46
C ALA A 228 -6.96 -9.13 -16.46
N SER A 229 -7.86 -8.59 -15.62
CA SER A 229 -9.25 -9.05 -15.54
C SER A 229 -10.07 -8.77 -16.80
N LEU A 230 -9.68 -7.77 -17.62
CA LEU A 230 -10.33 -7.47 -18.89
C LEU A 230 -9.87 -8.41 -20.01
N LYS A 231 -8.57 -8.76 -20.02
CA LYS A 231 -8.02 -9.69 -21.02
C LYS A 231 -8.52 -11.13 -20.86
N GLY A 232 -8.81 -11.57 -19.63
CA GLY A 232 -9.36 -12.90 -19.38
C GLY A 232 -10.86 -13.06 -19.73
N LYS A 233 -11.53 -12.00 -20.19
CA LYS A 233 -12.93 -12.02 -20.65
C LYS A 233 -13.06 -11.97 -22.18
N GLN A 234 -11.96 -11.86 -22.90
CA GLN A 234 -11.87 -11.97 -24.36
C GLN A 234 -11.39 -13.36 -24.73
#